data_AF-A0A1V6DJH1-F1
#
_entry.id   AF-A0A1V6DJH1-F1
#
_cell.length_a   1.000
_cell.length_b   1.000
_cell.length_c   1.000
_cell.angle_alpha   90.00
_cell.angle_beta   90.00
_cell.angle_gamma   90.00
#
_symmetry.space_group_name_H-M   'P 1'
#
loop_
_entity.id
_entity.type
_entity.pdbx_description
1 polymer ?
#
loop_
_entity_poly.entity_id
_entity_poly.type
_entity_poly.pdbx_seq_one_letter_code
_entity_poly.pdbx_strand_id
1 'polypeptide(L)' 'MYHGSALTFDEGGRVRIDDWEMSPEVQAAIAPIWQQVSTENLEQITDMAGYRTEFLKLFGFGLPGVNYEADVEPHIEMP' A
#
# COMPACT_ATOMS: atom_id res chain seq x y z
N MET A 1 24.01 9.88 -9.75
CA MET A 1 22.66 9.31 -9.97
C MET A 1 22.76 7.81 -9.78
N TYR A 2 21.94 7.23 -8.90
CA TYR A 2 21.86 5.78 -8.75
C TYR A 2 21.22 5.18 -10.02
N HIS A 3 21.73 4.06 -10.53
CA HIS A 3 21.26 3.39 -11.76
C HIS A 3 21.59 4.07 -13.12
N GLY A 4 22.58 4.99 -13.18
CA GLY A 4 23.18 5.42 -14.46
C GLY A 4 22.26 6.20 -15.42
N SER A 5 21.02 6.47 -15.05
CA SER A 5 20.07 7.30 -15.80
C SER A 5 19.90 8.67 -15.15
N ALA A 6 19.55 9.67 -15.97
CA ALA A 6 19.04 10.94 -15.47
C ALA A 6 17.61 10.75 -14.95
N LEU A 7 17.23 11.53 -13.92
CA LEU A 7 15.86 11.56 -13.41
C LEU A 7 14.98 12.26 -14.43
N THR A 8 13.80 11.69 -14.69
CA THR A 8 12.75 12.35 -15.46
C THR A 8 11.92 13.20 -14.50
N PHE A 9 11.71 14.45 -14.86
CA PHE A 9 10.92 15.39 -14.07
C PHE A 9 9.64 15.75 -14.82
N ASP A 10 8.55 15.96 -14.08
CA ASP A 10 7.36 16.59 -14.63
C ASP A 10 7.52 18.11 -14.79
N GLU A 11 6.50 18.78 -15.30
CA GLU A 11 6.50 20.24 -15.51
C GLU A 11 6.72 21.04 -14.20
N GLY A 12 6.40 20.44 -13.05
CA GLY A 12 6.64 21.02 -11.73
C GLY A 12 8.02 20.73 -11.15
N GLY A 13 8.90 20.06 -11.91
CA GLY A 13 10.23 19.67 -11.44
C GLY A 13 10.22 18.51 -10.44
N ARG A 14 9.16 17.69 -10.42
CA ARG A 14 9.01 16.55 -9.50
C ARG A 14 9.40 15.25 -10.18
N VAL A 15 10.06 14.36 -9.44
CA VAL A 15 10.20 12.95 -9.83
C VAL A 15 8.90 12.24 -9.50
N ARG A 16 8.31 11.58 -10.49
CA ARG A 16 7.03 10.87 -10.36
C ARG A 16 7.32 9.38 -10.17
N ILE A 17 7.00 8.87 -8.98
CA ILE A 17 7.09 7.44 -8.63
C ILE A 17 5.72 6.75 -8.72
N ASP A 18 4.70 7.52 -9.05
CA ASP A 18 3.29 7.15 -9.20
C ASP A 18 2.92 6.87 -10.67
N ASP A 19 3.89 6.77 -11.58
CA ASP A 19 3.67 6.62 -13.02
C ASP A 19 2.91 5.34 -13.40
N TRP A 20 3.20 4.23 -12.72
CA TRP A 20 2.48 2.97 -12.95
C TRP A 20 1.03 3.03 -12.44
N GLU A 21 0.83 3.62 -11.26
CA GLU A 21 -0.50 3.83 -10.66
C GLU A 21 -1.35 4.80 -11.50
N MET A 22 -0.73 5.86 -12.01
CA MET A 22 -1.39 6.91 -12.79
C MET A 22 -1.53 6.56 -14.27
N SER A 23 -1.15 5.34 -14.69
CA SER A 23 -1.28 4.92 -16.08
C SER A 23 -2.75 4.96 -16.55
N PRO A 24 -3.04 5.32 -17.81
CA PRO A 24 -4.41 5.44 -18.30
C PRO A 24 -5.23 4.15 -18.17
N GLU A 25 -4.58 2.99 -18.33
CA GLU A 25 -5.21 1.67 -18.21
C GLU A 25 -5.70 1.41 -16.78
N VAL A 26 -4.83 1.64 -15.78
CA VAL A 26 -5.17 1.46 -14.37
C VAL A 26 -6.28 2.42 -13.95
N GLN A 27 -6.17 3.70 -14.32
CA GLN A 27 -7.18 4.72 -13.99
C GLN A 27 -8.54 4.41 -14.65
N ALA A 28 -8.54 3.94 -15.91
CA ALA A 28 -9.76 3.55 -16.60
C ALA A 28 -10.43 2.32 -15.98
N ALA A 29 -9.65 1.38 -15.43
CA ALA A 29 -10.18 0.22 -14.71
C ALA A 29 -10.79 0.60 -13.34
N ILE A 30 -10.18 1.55 -12.62
CA ILE A 30 -10.62 1.96 -11.28
C ILE A 30 -11.89 2.82 -11.33
N ALA A 31 -12.00 3.75 -12.30
CA ALA A 31 -13.12 4.68 -12.40
C ALA A 31 -14.53 4.04 -12.31
N PRO A 32 -14.85 2.94 -13.04
CA PRO A 32 -16.15 2.29 -12.94
C PRO A 32 -16.35 1.53 -11.62
N ILE A 33 -15.29 0.97 -11.02
CA ILE A 33 -15.35 0.28 -9.71
C ILE A 33 -15.78 1.28 -8.64
N TRP A 34 -15.23 2.50 -8.68
CA TRP A 34 -15.55 3.56 -7.74
C TRP A 34 -17.03 3.97 -7.74
N GLN A 35 -17.70 3.91 -8.89
CA GLN A 35 -19.13 4.24 -8.99
C GLN A 35 -20.03 3.11 -8.48
N GLN A 36 -19.52 1.87 -8.42
CA GLN A 36 -20.29 0.67 -8.10
C GLN A 36 -20.08 0.19 -6.66
N VAL A 37 -19.01 0.64 -6.00
CA VAL A 37 -18.66 0.17 -4.67
C VAL A 37 -19.73 0.55 -3.63
N SER A 38 -20.10 -0.43 -2.82
CA SER A 38 -21.02 -0.30 -1.70
C SER A 38 -20.52 -1.14 -0.54
N THR A 39 -21.13 -0.97 0.64
CA THR A 39 -20.77 -1.77 1.83
C THR A 39 -20.94 -3.27 1.57
N GLU A 40 -21.94 -3.66 0.79
CA GLU A 40 -22.31 -5.06 0.52
C GLU A 40 -21.35 -5.76 -0.44
N ASN A 41 -20.69 -5.01 -1.34
CA ASN A 41 -19.83 -5.57 -2.38
C ASN A 41 -18.34 -5.22 -2.22
N LEU A 42 -17.98 -4.40 -1.22
CA LEU A 42 -16.63 -3.88 -1.00
C LEU A 42 -15.56 -4.98 -1.02
N GLU A 43 -15.77 -6.06 -0.25
CA GLU A 43 -14.80 -7.16 -0.16
C GLU A 43 -14.78 -8.06 -1.41
N GLN A 44 -15.78 -7.95 -2.30
CA GLN A 44 -15.88 -8.74 -3.53
C GLN A 44 -15.17 -8.07 -4.71
N ILE A 45 -15.23 -6.73 -4.78
CA ILE A 45 -14.74 -5.96 -5.94
C ILE A 45 -13.46 -5.18 -5.65
N THR A 46 -12.95 -5.22 -4.42
CA THR A 46 -11.69 -4.58 -4.02
C THR A 46 -10.84 -5.54 -3.19
N ASP A 47 -9.53 -5.29 -3.12
CA ASP A 47 -8.63 -6.01 -2.22
C ASP A 47 -8.64 -5.44 -0.80
N MET A 48 -9.83 -5.39 -0.18
CA MET A 48 -9.99 -4.89 1.18
C MET A 48 -9.31 -5.80 2.22
N ALA A 49 -9.24 -7.11 1.95
CA ALA A 49 -8.57 -8.08 2.81
C ALA A 49 -7.04 -7.86 2.83
N GLY A 50 -6.43 -7.65 1.66
CA GLY A 50 -5.03 -7.27 1.53
C GLY A 50 -4.73 -5.95 2.22
N TYR A 51 -5.55 -4.91 1.98
CA TYR A 51 -5.41 -3.62 2.65
C TYR A 51 -5.39 -3.74 4.19
N ARG A 52 -6.35 -4.47 4.79
CA ARG A 52 -6.38 -4.69 6.24
C ARG A 52 -5.14 -5.44 6.74
N THR A 53 -4.68 -6.43 5.98
CA THR A 53 -3.49 -7.21 6.31
C THR A 53 -2.24 -6.33 6.29
N GLU A 54 -2.02 -5.55 5.23
CA GLU A 54 -0.87 -4.65 5.13
C GLU A 54 -0.92 -3.53 6.18
N PHE A 55 -2.12 -3.01 6.48
CA PHE A 55 -2.29 -2.03 7.55
C PHE A 55 -1.85 -2.59 8.91
N LEU A 56 -2.26 -3.81 9.25
CA LEU A 56 -1.89 -4.47 10.51
C LEU A 56 -0.38 -4.72 10.62
N LYS A 57 0.28 -5.03 9.51
CA LYS A 57 1.74 -5.21 9.47
C LYS A 57 2.51 -3.96 9.89
N LEU A 58 2.00 -2.76 9.59
CA LEU A 58 2.62 -1.49 10.01
C LEU A 58 2.71 -1.38 11.54
N PHE A 59 1.79 -2.03 12.25
CA PHE A 59 1.74 -2.07 13.72
C PHE A 59 2.34 -3.36 14.29
N GLY A 60 3.01 -4.15 13.46
CA GLY A 60 3.68 -5.38 13.88
C GLY A 60 2.76 -6.59 14.03
N PHE A 61 1.55 -6.58 13.46
CA PHE A 61 0.60 -7.70 13.50
C PHE A 61 0.56 -8.51 12.19
N GLY A 62 0.24 -9.80 12.28
CA GLY A 62 0.11 -10.69 11.12
C GLY A 62 1.41 -10.95 10.35
N LEU A 63 2.56 -10.72 10.98
CA LEU A 63 3.87 -10.93 10.35
C LEU A 63 4.28 -12.41 10.39
N PRO A 64 4.71 -12.98 9.24
CA PRO A 64 5.19 -14.36 9.22
C PRO A 64 6.48 -14.49 10.04
N GLY A 65 6.56 -15.53 10.87
CA GLY A 65 7.73 -15.81 11.72
C GLY A 65 7.70 -15.13 13.09
N VAL A 66 6.69 -14.31 13.40
CA VAL A 66 6.47 -13.77 14.75
C VAL A 66 5.54 -14.70 15.52
N ASN A 67 5.96 -15.14 16.71
CA ASN A 67 5.08 -15.89 17.61
C ASN A 67 4.24 -14.93 18.46
N TYR A 68 2.99 -14.71 18.05
CA TYR A 68 2.05 -13.82 18.76
C TYR A 68 1.52 -14.37 20.09
N GLU A 69 1.76 -15.66 20.38
CA GLU A 69 1.39 -16.29 21.65
C GLU A 69 2.52 -16.19 22.71
N ALA A 70 3.68 -15.64 22.35
CA ALA A 70 4.76 -15.41 23.30
C ALA A 70 4.50 -14.16 24.13
N ASP A 71 4.77 -14.24 25.44
CA ASP A 71 4.80 -13.07 26.30
C ASP A 71 5.91 -12.09 25.84
N VAL A 72 5.61 -10.79 25.86
CA VAL A 72 6.53 -9.72 25.48
C VAL A 72 6.50 -8.64 26.55
N GLU A 73 7.67 -8.17 26.97
CA GLU A 73 7.80 -6.98 27.83
C GLU A 73 7.68 -5.72 26.96
N PRO A 74 6.59 -4.92 27.09
CA PRO A 74 6.39 -3.73 26.27
C PRO A 74 7.33 -2.57 26.63
N HIS A 75 7.89 -2.54 27.85
CA HIS A 75 8.79 -1.47 28.26
C HIS A 75 10.23 -1.77 27.84
N ILE A 76 10.56 -1.39 26.59
CA ILE A 76 11.90 -1.50 26.04
C ILE A 76 12.53 -0.10 25.96
N GLU A 77 13.68 0.08 26.61
CA GLU A 77 14.46 1.32 26.50
C GLU A 77 15.10 1.40 25.11
N MET A 78 15.01 2.58 24.48
CA MET A 78 15.74 2.85 23.25
C MET A 78 17.19 3.23 23.60
N PRO A 79 18.20 2.65 22.91
CA PRO A 79 19.60 2.97 23.15
C PRO A 79 19.98 4.41 22.74
#